data_AF-A0A359FUK5-F1
#
_entry.id   AF-A0A359FUK5-F1
#
_cell.length_a   1.000
_cell.length_b   1.000
_cell.length_c   1.000
_cell.angle_alpha   90.00
_cell.angle_beta   90.00
_cell.angle_gamma   90.00
#
_symmetry.space_group_name_H-M   'P 1'
#
loop_
_entity.id
_entity.type
_entity.pdbx_description
1 polymer ?
#
loop_
_entity_poly.entity_id
_entity_poly.type
_entity_poly.pdbx_seq_one_letter_code
_entity_poly.pdbx_strand_id
1 'polypeptide(L)'
;MPLISVGFDQEVVNNGILPLVFRGDGNVSYTEGLDGMALDLSQSSMYRKPIILINEHRTKITDYSGISILLWTQMGQDDFNNYVILGQKDEFEDFEPFGWSISSGISGAWSWWISDGVNEQNYRPLPSRQAIN
;
A
#
# COMPACT_ATOMS: atom_id res chain seq x y z
N MET A 1 14.23 -0.20 -14.21
CA MET A 1 13.51 1.00 -13.72
C MET A 1 12.08 0.59 -13.45
N PRO A 2 11.55 0.81 -12.23
CA PRO A 2 10.20 0.38 -11.86
C PRO A 2 9.12 1.20 -12.60
N LEU A 3 7.93 0.61 -12.76
CA LEU A 3 6.76 1.28 -13.34
C LEU A 3 6.31 2.46 -12.45
N ILE A 4 6.22 2.20 -11.15
CA ILE A 4 5.84 3.15 -10.10
C ILE A 4 6.92 3.09 -9.02
N SER A 5 7.38 4.24 -8.54
CA SER A 5 8.33 4.32 -7.42
C SER A 5 8.06 5.57 -6.60
N VAL A 6 7.31 5.44 -5.51
CA VAL A 6 6.89 6.59 -4.70
C VAL A 6 7.92 6.85 -3.59
N GLY A 7 8.40 8.09 -3.51
CA GLY A 7 9.20 8.62 -2.41
C GLY A 7 8.40 9.62 -1.56
N PHE A 8 8.83 9.80 -0.31
CA PHE A 8 8.15 10.63 0.68
C PHE A 8 9.09 11.64 1.37
N ASP A 9 10.14 12.10 0.67
CA ASP A 9 11.12 13.03 1.24
C ASP A 9 10.57 14.46 1.27
N GLN A 10 9.70 14.75 2.25
CA GLN A 10 8.94 16.01 2.43
C GLN A 10 7.94 16.34 1.30
N GLU A 11 7.97 15.59 0.21
CA GLU A 11 7.04 15.65 -0.91
C GLU A 11 6.72 14.22 -1.39
N VAL A 12 5.49 14.00 -1.84
CA VAL A 12 5.10 12.75 -2.49
C VAL A 12 5.52 12.80 -3.96
N VAL A 13 6.54 12.03 -4.33
CA VAL A 13 7.11 12.06 -5.69
C VAL A 13 7.10 10.68 -6.31
N ASN A 14 6.65 10.57 -7.56
CA ASN A 14 6.82 9.36 -8.36
C ASN A 14 8.11 9.44 -9.19
N ASN A 15 9.05 8.55 -8.88
CA ASN A 15 10.30 8.35 -9.60
C ASN A 15 10.22 7.22 -10.65
N GLY A 16 9.03 6.63 -10.83
CA GLY A 16 8.75 5.61 -11.86
C GLY A 16 8.45 6.22 -13.23
N ILE A 17 8.32 5.36 -14.24
CA ILE A 17 8.03 5.79 -15.62
C ILE A 17 6.55 6.04 -15.92
N LEU A 18 5.64 5.44 -15.15
CA LEU A 18 4.21 5.62 -15.36
C LEU A 18 3.79 6.95 -14.73
N PRO A 19 3.25 7.92 -15.49
CA PRO A 19 2.75 9.14 -14.89
C PRO A 19 1.53 8.83 -14.01
N LEU A 20 1.51 9.41 -12.82
CA LEU A 20 0.46 9.21 -11.83
C LEU A 20 -0.02 10.55 -11.30
N VAL A 21 -1.28 10.62 -10.94
CA VAL A 21 -1.85 11.70 -10.15
C VAL A 21 -1.98 11.23 -8.71
N PHE A 22 -1.47 12.03 -7.78
CA PHE A 22 -1.67 11.78 -6.35
C PHE A 22 -2.93 12.52 -5.87
N ARG A 23 -3.67 11.88 -4.97
CA ARG A 23 -4.72 12.54 -4.17
C ARG A 23 -4.44 12.32 -2.70
N GLY A 24 -4.66 13.38 -1.92
CA GLY A 24 -4.44 13.37 -0.47
C GLY A 24 -3.05 13.82 -0.03
N ASP A 25 -2.16 14.11 -0.98
CA ASP A 25 -0.77 14.53 -0.84
C ASP A 25 -0.58 15.96 -0.32
N GLY A 26 -1.57 16.84 -0.48
CA GLY A 26 -1.47 18.24 -0.04
C GLY A 26 -1.45 18.49 1.48
N ASN A 27 -1.88 17.53 2.30
CA ASN A 27 -1.82 17.63 3.77
C ASN A 27 -1.49 16.24 4.35
N VAL A 28 -0.22 15.87 4.32
CA VAL A 28 0.31 14.65 4.95
C VAL A 28 1.36 14.99 6.00
N SER A 29 1.63 14.03 6.88
CA SER A 29 2.72 14.10 7.85
C SER A 29 3.88 13.22 7.38
N TYR A 30 5.08 13.61 7.78
CA TYR A 30 6.31 12.87 7.50
C TYR A 30 7.05 12.59 8.81
N THR A 31 7.77 11.48 8.86
CA THR A 31 8.66 11.09 9.94
C THR A 31 9.98 10.59 9.37
N GLU A 32 11.02 10.44 10.20
CA GLU A 32 12.27 9.83 9.77
C GLU A 32 12.02 8.39 9.27
N GLY A 33 12.55 8.08 8.09
CA GLY A 33 12.48 6.77 7.46
C GLY A 33 13.84 6.07 7.43
N LEU A 34 13.94 5.00 6.64
CA LEU A 34 15.21 4.26 6.45
C LEU A 34 16.25 5.05 5.64
N ASP A 35 15.78 5.90 4.73
CA ASP A 35 16.59 6.80 3.91
C ASP A 35 15.78 8.08 3.65
N GLY A 36 16.11 9.16 4.34
CA GLY A 36 15.33 10.41 4.33
C GLY A 36 14.03 10.31 5.14
N MET A 37 12.94 10.88 4.60
CA MET A 37 11.64 10.90 5.26
C MET A 37 10.68 9.82 4.71
N ALA A 38 9.74 9.39 5.55
CA ALA A 38 8.66 8.46 5.24
C ALA A 38 7.29 9.10 5.51
N LEU A 39 6.24 8.60 4.84
CA LEU A 39 4.87 8.97 5.13
C LEU A 39 4.47 8.52 6.54
N ASP A 40 4.09 9.46 7.40
CA ASP A 40 3.67 9.18 8.77
C ASP A 40 2.16 8.96 8.85
N LEU A 41 1.79 7.70 9.10
CA LEU A 41 0.41 7.27 9.35
C LEU A 41 0.18 6.83 10.81
N SER A 42 1.09 7.20 11.71
CA SER A 42 0.99 6.90 13.14
C SER A 42 -0.18 7.63 13.80
N GLN A 43 -0.55 7.20 15.01
CA GLN A 43 -1.61 7.85 15.79
C GLN A 43 -1.23 9.27 16.23
N SER A 44 0.06 9.58 16.31
CA SER A 44 0.60 10.89 16.67
C SER A 44 0.74 11.85 15.49
N SER A 45 0.55 11.37 14.25
CA SER A 45 0.66 12.21 13.05
C SER A 45 -0.38 13.33 13.07
N MET A 46 0.04 14.53 12.65
CA MET A 46 -0.87 15.69 12.55
C MET A 46 -1.94 15.47 11.47
N TYR A 47 -1.54 14.84 10.36
CA TYR A 47 -2.39 14.49 9.23
C TYR A 47 -2.24 13.01 8.89
N ARG A 48 -3.04 12.17 9.55
CA ARG A 48 -3.10 10.73 9.32
C ARG A 48 -3.95 10.40 8.07
N LYS A 49 -3.39 10.56 6.88
CA LYS A 49 -4.12 10.35 5.61
C LYS A 49 -3.35 9.46 4.64
N PRO A 50 -3.99 8.44 4.06
CA PRO A 50 -3.37 7.64 2.99
C PRO A 50 -3.23 8.48 1.71
N ILE A 51 -2.28 8.09 0.87
CA ILE A 51 -2.14 8.63 -0.49
C ILE A 51 -2.85 7.71 -1.47
N ILE A 52 -3.67 8.28 -2.34
CA ILE A 52 -4.32 7.56 -3.44
C ILE A 52 -3.55 7.83 -4.72
N LEU A 53 -3.15 6.75 -5.39
CA LEU A 53 -2.45 6.79 -6.68
C LEU A 53 -3.48 6.58 -7.78
N ILE A 54 -3.60 7.54 -8.69
CA ILE A 54 -4.51 7.47 -9.83
C ILE A 54 -3.71 7.37 -11.10
N ASN A 55 -3.95 6.30 -11.85
CA ASN A 55 -3.49 6.19 -13.23
C ASN A 55 -4.58 6.73 -14.17
N GLU A 56 -4.35 7.92 -14.73
CA GLU A 56 -5.25 8.50 -15.74
C GLU A 56 -5.03 7.89 -17.15
N HIS A 57 -4.00 7.07 -17.31
CA HIS A 57 -3.74 6.36 -18.56
C HIS A 57 -4.57 5.07 -18.65
N ARG A 58 -4.75 4.58 -19.88
CA ARG A 58 -5.50 3.33 -20.16
C ARG A 58 -4.76 2.05 -19.76
N THR A 59 -3.59 2.16 -19.13
CA THR A 59 -2.83 0.99 -18.68
C THR A 59 -3.44 0.43 -17.40
N LYS A 60 -3.76 -0.85 -17.40
CA LYS A 60 -4.23 -1.59 -16.23
C LYS A 60 -3.10 -2.43 -15.67
N ILE A 61 -3.13 -2.71 -14.37
CA ILE A 61 -2.15 -3.59 -13.75
C ILE A 61 -2.22 -5.03 -14.31
N THR A 62 -3.38 -5.39 -14.86
CA THR A 62 -3.63 -6.64 -15.60
C THR A 62 -3.01 -6.68 -17.00
N ASP A 63 -2.53 -5.54 -17.52
CA ASP A 63 -1.85 -5.51 -18.83
C ASP A 63 -0.43 -6.10 -18.74
N TYR A 64 0.04 -6.43 -17.53
CA TYR A 64 1.34 -7.03 -17.26
C TYR A 64 1.18 -8.50 -16.88
N SER A 65 2.12 -9.35 -17.28
CA SER A 65 2.11 -10.79 -16.99
C SER A 65 2.31 -11.14 -15.51
N GLY A 66 2.75 -10.17 -14.71
CA GLY A 66 2.97 -10.31 -13.28
C GLY A 66 3.30 -8.97 -12.64
N ILE A 67 3.16 -8.93 -11.33
CA ILE A 67 3.35 -7.73 -10.52
C ILE A 67 4.37 -8.06 -9.43
N SER A 68 5.32 -7.16 -9.20
CA SER A 68 6.23 -7.23 -8.06
C SER A 68 6.08 -5.94 -7.27
N ILE A 69 5.84 -6.08 -5.97
CA ILE A 69 5.68 -4.96 -5.06
C ILE A 69 6.82 -5.01 -4.06
N LEU A 70 7.53 -3.90 -3.93
CA LEU A 70 8.52 -3.66 -2.90
C LEU A 70 8.04 -2.44 -2.10
N LEU A 71 7.96 -2.58 -0.79
CA LEU A 71 7.54 -1.50 0.09
C LEU A 71 8.31 -1.59 1.41
N TRP A 72 8.63 -0.43 1.98
CA TRP A 72 9.14 -0.31 3.33
C TRP A 72 8.01 0.18 4.23
N THR A 73 7.79 -0.48 5.35
CA THR A 73 6.80 -0.08 6.34
C THR A 73 7.40 -0.27 7.73
N GLN A 74 6.85 0.48 8.68
CA GLN A 74 7.13 0.31 10.09
C GLN A 74 5.82 0.38 10.85
N MET A 75 5.56 -0.61 11.71
CA MET A 75 4.39 -0.63 12.58
C MET A 75 4.75 -0.10 13.97
N GLY A 76 3.76 0.44 14.69
CA GLY A 76 3.93 0.73 16.11
C GLY A 76 4.08 -0.56 16.90
N GLN A 77 4.90 -0.55 17.96
CA GLN A 77 5.19 -1.74 18.77
C GLN A 77 3.95 -2.42 19.38
N ASP A 78 2.87 -1.67 19.58
CA ASP A 78 1.60 -2.15 20.14
C ASP A 78 0.43 -2.04 19.13
N ASP A 79 0.72 -2.01 17.83
CA ASP A 79 -0.30 -1.97 16.79
C ASP A 79 -0.79 -3.37 16.40
N PHE A 80 -1.86 -3.82 17.05
CA PHE A 80 -2.51 -5.10 16.79
C PHE A 80 -3.70 -5.00 15.82
N ASN A 81 -3.81 -3.89 15.09
CA ASN A 81 -4.93 -3.68 14.19
C ASN A 81 -4.72 -4.33 12.84
N ASN A 82 -5.82 -4.79 12.23
CA ASN A 82 -5.86 -5.23 10.86
C ASN A 82 -6.24 -4.05 9.96
N TYR A 83 -5.35 -3.67 9.05
CA TYR A 83 -5.61 -2.64 8.06
C TYR A 83 -4.86 -2.93 6.76
N VAL A 84 -5.40 -2.36 5.68
CA VAL A 84 -4.72 -2.38 4.37
C VAL A 84 -3.56 -1.41 4.41
N ILE A 85 -2.37 -1.89 4.11
CA ILE A 85 -1.14 -1.08 4.01
C ILE A 85 -1.03 -0.54 2.58
N LEU A 86 -1.32 -1.38 1.60
CA LEU A 86 -1.32 -1.04 0.18
C LEU A 86 -2.31 -1.93 -0.54
N GLY A 87 -3.08 -1.38 -1.49
CA GLY A 87 -3.98 -2.19 -2.28
C GLY A 87 -4.56 -1.44 -3.46
N GLN A 88 -5.15 -2.22 -4.36
CA GLN A 88 -5.99 -1.74 -5.44
C GLN A 88 -7.24 -2.62 -5.40
N LYS A 89 -8.37 -2.04 -4.98
CA LYS A 89 -9.67 -2.69 -5.02
C LYS A 89 -10.62 -1.80 -5.80
N ASP A 90 -11.43 -2.40 -6.67
CA ASP A 90 -12.56 -1.67 -7.23
C ASP A 90 -13.62 -1.56 -6.14
N GLU A 91 -13.96 -0.33 -5.74
CA GLU A 91 -14.99 -0.07 -4.72
C GLU A 91 -16.42 -0.20 -5.27
N PHE A 92 -16.57 -0.45 -6.58
CA PHE A 92 -17.81 -0.20 -7.32
C PHE A 92 -18.68 -1.42 -7.64
N GLU A 93 -18.26 -2.65 -7.35
CA GLU A 93 -19.08 -3.81 -7.71
C GLU A 93 -19.58 -4.57 -6.48
N ASP A 94 -20.91 -4.51 -6.28
CA ASP A 94 -21.69 -5.31 -5.32
C ASP A 94 -21.52 -6.84 -5.53
N PHE A 95 -20.84 -7.26 -6.59
CA PHE A 95 -20.65 -8.64 -6.99
C PHE A 95 -19.18 -8.90 -7.26
N GLU A 96 -18.58 -9.66 -6.34
CA GLU A 96 -17.24 -10.24 -6.38
C GLU A 96 -16.06 -9.23 -6.27
N PRO A 97 -15.26 -9.33 -5.19
CA PRO A 97 -14.16 -8.39 -4.98
C PRO A 97 -13.08 -8.60 -6.05
N PHE A 98 -12.83 -7.60 -6.89
CA PHE A 98 -11.74 -7.58 -7.87
C PHE A 98 -10.56 -6.74 -7.36
N GLY A 99 -9.34 -7.29 -7.44
CA GLY A 99 -8.12 -6.57 -7.14
C GLY A 99 -7.23 -7.27 -6.11
N TRP A 100 -6.43 -6.49 -5.37
CA TRP A 100 -5.47 -7.01 -4.42
C TRP A 100 -5.26 -6.08 -3.23
N SER A 101 -4.79 -6.64 -2.12
CA SER A 101 -4.35 -5.87 -0.96
C SER A 101 -3.24 -6.59 -0.21
N ILE A 102 -2.29 -5.81 0.28
CA ILE A 102 -1.32 -6.16 1.30
C ILE A 102 -1.80 -5.52 2.61
N SER A 103 -1.84 -6.29 3.69
CA SER A 103 -2.45 -5.87 4.96
C SER A 103 -1.65 -6.36 6.16
N SER A 104 -1.80 -5.67 7.29
CA SER A 104 -1.34 -6.15 8.60
C SER A 104 -2.36 -7.14 9.19
N GLY A 105 -1.86 -8.18 9.86
CA GLY A 105 -2.67 -9.07 10.68
C GLY A 105 -2.72 -8.60 12.15
N ILE A 106 -3.65 -9.15 12.92
CA ILE A 106 -3.86 -8.84 14.37
C ILE A 106 -2.60 -9.00 15.22
N SER A 107 -1.61 -9.72 14.71
CA SER A 107 -0.37 -10.01 15.39
C SER A 107 0.85 -9.30 14.78
N GLY A 108 0.62 -8.25 13.99
CA GLY A 108 1.66 -7.54 13.25
C GLY A 108 2.25 -8.34 12.10
N ALA A 109 1.61 -9.40 11.61
CA ALA A 109 2.13 -10.18 10.48
C ALA A 109 1.67 -9.62 9.13
N TRP A 110 2.52 -9.67 8.10
CA TRP A 110 2.09 -9.36 6.73
C TRP A 110 1.10 -10.39 6.21
N SER A 111 0.08 -9.92 5.49
CA SER A 111 -0.84 -10.76 4.73
C SER A 111 -1.08 -10.16 3.36
N TRP A 112 -1.46 -11.00 2.40
CA TRP A 112 -1.92 -10.54 1.09
C TRP A 112 -3.16 -11.30 0.64
N TRP A 113 -3.94 -10.64 -0.20
CA TRP A 113 -5.14 -11.16 -0.84
C TRP A 113 -5.18 -10.64 -2.27
N ILE A 114 -5.59 -11.48 -3.21
CA ILE A 114 -5.80 -11.13 -4.62
C ILE A 114 -7.02 -11.89 -5.15
N SER A 115 -7.78 -11.24 -6.02
CA SER A 115 -8.91 -11.83 -6.71
C SER A 115 -9.06 -11.23 -8.11
N ASP A 116 -9.42 -12.08 -9.07
CA ASP A 116 -9.79 -11.69 -10.44
C ASP A 116 -11.32 -11.59 -10.64
N GLY A 117 -12.08 -11.62 -9.54
CA GLY A 117 -13.54 -11.72 -9.52
C GLY A 117 -14.01 -13.17 -9.44
N VAL A 118 -13.34 -14.11 -10.12
CA VAL A 118 -13.75 -15.53 -10.17
C VAL A 118 -12.96 -16.41 -9.21
N ASN A 119 -11.64 -16.19 -9.14
CA ASN A 119 -10.68 -16.92 -8.34
C ASN A 119 -10.09 -16.00 -7.29
N GLU A 120 -9.96 -16.51 -6.07
CA GLU A 120 -9.30 -15.82 -4.96
C GLU A 120 -8.07 -16.60 -4.50
N GLN A 121 -7.01 -15.88 -4.15
CA GLN A 121 -5.92 -16.39 -3.33
C GLN A 121 -5.64 -15.48 -2.15
N ASN A 122 -5.29 -16.09 -1.02
CA ASN A 122 -4.91 -15.37 0.19
C ASN A 122 -3.73 -16.04 0.89
N TYR A 123 -2.94 -15.22 1.58
CA TYR A 123 -1.85 -15.64 2.42
C TYR A 123 -1.92 -14.90 3.74
N ARG A 124 -2.10 -15.67 4.83
CA ARG A 124 -2.28 -15.16 6.19
C ARG A 124 -1.40 -15.97 7.15
N PRO A 125 -0.10 -15.65 7.26
CA PRO A 125 0.81 -16.37 8.13
C PRO A 125 0.53 -16.07 9.60
N LEU A 126 1.02 -16.96 10.47
CA LEU A 126 1.09 -16.69 11.90
C LEU A 126 2.22 -15.69 12.22
N PRO A 127 2.10 -14.90 13.29
CA PRO A 127 3.10 -13.91 13.71
C PRO A 127 4.50 -14.47 13.87
N SER A 128 4.61 -15.72 14.34
CA SER A 128 5.89 -16.40 14.54
C SER A 128 6.70 -16.60 13.25
N ARG A 129 6.10 -16.35 12.08
CA ARG A 129 6.75 -16.56 10.78
C ARG A 129 7.23 -15.26 10.13
N GLN A 130 6.51 -14.14 10.29
CA GLN A 130 6.78 -12.88 9.58
C GLN A 130 6.21 -11.65 10.32
N ALA A 131 6.85 -11.23 11.41
CA ALA A 131 6.49 -9.97 12.08
C ALA A 131 6.88 -8.75 11.23
N ILE A 132 6.02 -7.74 11.21
CA ILE A 132 6.31 -6.37 10.79
C ILE A 132 6.89 -5.69 12.03
N ASN A 133 8.22 -5.65 12.13
CA ASN A 133 8.92 -4.90 13.18
C ASN A 133 9.00 -3.41 12.81
#